data_AF-A0A3N5VW48-F1
#
_entry.id   AF-A0A3N5VW48-F1
#
_cell.length_a   1.000
_cell.length_b   1.000
_cell.length_c   1.000
_cell.angle_alpha   90.00
_cell.angle_beta   90.00
_cell.angle_gamma   90.00
#
_symmetry.space_group_name_H-M   'P 1'
#
loop_
_entity.id
_entity.type
_entity.pdbx_description
1 polymer ?
#
loop_
_entity_poly.entity_id
_entity_poly.type
_entity_poly.pdbx_seq_one_letter_code
_entity_poly.pdbx_strand_id
1 'polypeptide(L)' 'IETGGVGFFREDDLPELSIGRVTPEEIHLLFDHYRNPGLPTAFD' A
#
# COMPACT_ATOMS: atom_id res chain seq x y z
N ILE A 1 21.59 7.79 8.55
CA ILE A 1 21.04 7.18 7.33
C ILE A 1 19.55 7.04 7.57
N GLU A 2 18.70 7.69 6.77
CA GLU A 2 17.24 7.74 7.01
C GLU A 2 16.49 6.49 6.51
N THR A 3 17.01 5.77 5.52
CA THR A 3 16.45 4.49 5.04
C THR A 3 17.55 3.50 4.64
N GLY A 4 17.35 2.21 4.95
CA GLY A 4 18.30 1.13 4.64
C GLY A 4 18.21 0.58 3.21
N GLY A 5 17.21 0.99 2.43
CA GLY A 5 16.96 0.53 1.06
C GLY A 5 15.59 0.98 0.53
N VAL A 6 15.33 0.68 -0.76
CA VAL A 6 14.06 0.96 -1.45
C VAL A 6 13.81 -0.10 -2.54
N GLY A 7 12.54 -0.40 -2.81
CA GLY A 7 12.14 -1.36 -3.85
C GLY A 7 10.66 -1.24 -4.21
N PHE A 8 10.29 -1.84 -5.35
CA PHE A 8 8.90 -2.10 -5.72
C PHE A 8 8.52 -3.50 -5.25
N PHE A 9 7.31 -3.64 -4.69
CA PHE A 9 6.79 -4.90 -4.17
C PHE A 9 5.46 -5.21 -4.86
N ARG A 10 5.18 -6.50 -5.04
CA ARG A 10 3.92 -6.95 -5.62
C ARG A 10 2.84 -6.95 -4.55
N GLU A 11 1.58 -6.77 -4.96
CA GLU A 11 0.43 -6.81 -4.04
C GLU A 11 0.37 -8.12 -3.23
N ASP A 12 0.81 -9.24 -3.82
CA ASP A 12 0.81 -10.57 -3.23
C ASP A 12 2.12 -10.97 -2.53
N ASP A 13 3.11 -10.07 -2.50
CA ASP A 13 4.46 -10.31 -1.96
C ASP A 13 4.98 -9.06 -1.26
N LEU A 14 4.22 -8.61 -0.24
CA LEU A 14 4.57 -7.44 0.57
C LEU A 14 5.63 -7.80 1.62
N PRO A 15 6.57 -6.88 1.90
CA PRO A 15 7.54 -7.05 2.98
C PRO A 15 6.88 -6.88 4.35
N GLU A 16 7.65 -7.06 5.42
CA GLU A 16 7.20 -6.68 6.76
C GLU A 16 6.80 -5.19 6.80
N LEU A 17 5.59 -4.92 7.26
CA LEU A 17 5.00 -3.58 7.26
C LEU A 17 5.16 -2.88 8.61
N SER A 18 5.33 -1.56 8.54
CA SER A 18 5.22 -0.69 9.72
C SER A 18 3.74 -0.39 9.98
N ILE A 19 3.06 -1.26 10.73
CA ILE A 19 1.60 -1.22 10.91
C ILE A 19 1.08 0.12 11.47
N GLY A 20 1.87 0.85 12.26
CA GLY A 20 1.52 2.19 12.73
C GLY A 20 1.55 3.30 11.67
N ARG A 21 1.98 2.98 10.44
CA ARG A 21 2.05 3.91 9.30
C ARG A 21 1.19 3.46 8.12
N VAL A 22 1.06 2.16 7.91
CA VAL A 22 0.29 1.57 6.82
C VAL A 22 -0.06 0.12 7.13
N THR A 23 -1.28 -0.28 6.80
CA THR A 23 -1.82 -1.64 6.93
C THR A 23 -1.87 -2.37 5.58
N PRO A 24 -1.92 -3.71 5.57
CA PRO A 24 -2.16 -4.47 4.34
C PRO A 24 -3.46 -4.04 3.63
N GLU A 25 -4.53 -3.81 4.39
CA GLU A 25 -5.84 -3.40 3.86
C GLU A 25 -5.79 -2.06 3.12
N GLU A 26 -5.08 -1.07 3.67
CA GLU A 26 -4.87 0.22 2.98
C GLU A 26 -4.06 0.05 1.69
N ILE A 27 -3.06 -0.84 1.67
CA ILE A 27 -2.29 -1.13 0.45
C ILE A 27 -3.19 -1.78 -0.61
N HIS A 28 -4.01 -2.76 -0.24
CA HIS A 28 -4.95 -3.41 -1.16
C HIS A 28 -5.97 -2.42 -1.73
N LEU A 29 -6.48 -1.50 -0.91
CA LEU A 29 -7.33 -0.40 -1.37
C LEU A 29 -6.64 0.44 -2.45
N LEU A 30 -5.35 0.76 -2.29
CA LEU A 30 -4.60 1.50 -3.32
C LEU A 30 -4.45 0.69 -4.61
N PHE A 31 -4.26 -0.63 -4.54
CA PHE A 31 -4.28 -1.50 -5.72
C PHE A 31 -5.66 -1.54 -6.40
N ASP A 32 -6.75 -1.50 -5.63
CA ASP A 32 -8.10 -1.38 -6.19
C ASP A 32 -8.31 -0.06 -6.94
N HIS A 33 -7.86 1.06 -6.37
CA HIS A 33 -7.86 2.35 -7.06
C HIS A 33 -6.96 2.37 -8.29
N TYR A 34 -5.81 1.69 -8.24
CA TYR A 34 -4.93 1.55 -9.40
C TYR A 34 -5.62 0.78 -10.54
N ARG A 35 -6.35 -0.30 -10.21
CA ARG A 35 -7.12 -1.10 -11.18
C ARG A 35 -8.36 -0.36 -11.69
N ASN A 36 -9.01 0.45 -10.84
CA ASN A 36 -10.20 1.21 -11.17
C ASN A 36 -10.09 2.68 -10.69
N PRO A 37 -9.50 3.57 -11.52
CA PRO A 37 -9.27 4.96 -11.14
C PRO A 37 -10.53 5.79 -10.87
N GLY A 38 -11.72 5.29 -11.26
CA GLY A 38 -12.99 5.97 -11.03
C GLY A 38 -13.63 5.71 -9.66
N LEU A 39 -13.01 4.87 -8.83
CA LEU A 39 -13.48 4.63 -7.46
C LEU A 39 -13.48 5.92 -6.64
N PRO A 40 -14.51 6.16 -5.81
CA PRO A 40 -14.54 7.32 -4.93
C PRO A 40 -13.42 7.23 -3.89
N THR A 41 -12.85 8.37 -3.48
CA THR A 41 -11.91 8.41 -2.35
C THR A 41 -12.53 7.77 -1.12
N ALA A 42 -11.82 6.83 -0.50
CA ALA A 42 -12.24 6.21 0.74
C ALA A 42 -11.90 7.09 1.95
N PHE A 43 -12.77 7.06 2.96
CA PHE A 43 -12.61 7.73 4.26
C PHE A 43 -13.12 6.79 5.37
N ASP A 44 -12.64 6.99 6.59
CA ASP A 44 -13.07 6.35 7.83
C ASP A 44 -13.61 7.33 8.88
#